data_AF-T0RBV2-F1
#
_entry.id   AF-T0RBV2-F1
#
_cell.length_a   1.000
_cell.length_b   1.000
_cell.length_c   1.000
_cell.angle_alpha   90.00
_cell.angle_beta   90.00
_cell.angle_gamma   90.00
#
_symmetry.space_group_name_H-M   'P 1'
#
loop_
_entity.id
_entity.type
_entity.pdbx_description
1 polymer ?
#
loop_
_entity_poly.entity_id
_entity_poly.type
_entity_poly.pdbx_seq_one_letter_code
_entity_poly.pdbx_strand_id
1 'polypeptide(L)'
;MGTSAPCSAAQNGSYAQAIAATLSDSCAPALRTPYSATFSSVLAEEGSHFTLCQPACSEDLANYTRSVPSCDEVSAAVANLTSFRSFCYDVTHPTMDGGACTSTDAHRDRLVAGLEGLQWYCGSPACRDNMTARPGVCTTADIETLRNLAAHPVWTRCASALNMSLWSNCSAFLRTDMPLAWCATTCPEFHATMLTTEVPQCNLTTLPTYQRGELAPFFDMLSTAQAEVASLGVVGATAAYMAKFCPEPPTPTPTTTTTPTTTPTPTTPTPTPTTPSSPPFCRRACHVGRSLACPL
;
A
#
# COMPACT_ATOMS: atom_id res chain seq x y z
N MET A 1 -38.86 3.76 -22.41
CA MET A 1 -38.74 2.85 -21.25
C MET A 1 -40.12 2.29 -21.00
N GLY A 2 -40.33 0.99 -21.26
CA GLY A 2 -41.60 0.34 -20.91
C GLY A 2 -41.62 0.11 -19.40
N THR A 3 -42.69 0.52 -18.73
CA THR A 3 -42.96 0.14 -17.33
C THR A 3 -43.13 -1.37 -17.29
N SER A 4 -42.25 -2.09 -16.59
CA SER A 4 -42.45 -3.54 -16.48
C SER A 4 -43.59 -3.82 -15.49
N ALA A 5 -44.18 -5.01 -15.57
CA ALA A 5 -45.27 -5.36 -14.67
C ALA A 5 -44.71 -5.74 -13.27
N PRO A 6 -45.50 -5.55 -12.19
CA PRO A 6 -45.15 -6.09 -10.89
C PRO A 6 -44.99 -7.62 -10.95
N CYS A 7 -44.13 -8.18 -10.10
CA CYS A 7 -43.91 -9.63 -10.07
C CYS A 7 -45.16 -10.33 -9.51
N SER A 8 -45.54 -11.46 -10.11
CA SER A 8 -46.53 -12.34 -9.51
C SER A 8 -46.00 -12.96 -8.21
N ALA A 9 -46.91 -13.36 -7.32
CA ALA A 9 -46.54 -14.06 -6.08
C ALA A 9 -45.70 -15.33 -6.34
N ALA A 10 -45.96 -16.04 -7.44
CA ALA A 10 -45.19 -17.21 -7.84
C ALA A 10 -43.74 -16.85 -8.24
N GLN A 11 -43.55 -15.73 -8.96
CA GLN A 11 -42.23 -15.22 -9.34
C GLN A 11 -41.42 -14.79 -8.11
N ASN A 12 -42.05 -14.09 -7.15
CA ASN A 12 -41.41 -13.71 -5.90
C ASN A 12 -41.02 -14.93 -5.05
N GLY A 13 -41.88 -15.97 -5.01
CA GLY A 13 -41.56 -17.23 -4.34
C GLY A 13 -40.37 -17.96 -4.96
N SER A 14 -40.31 -18.04 -6.29
CA SER A 14 -39.19 -18.66 -7.01
C SER A 14 -37.88 -17.90 -6.80
N TYR A 15 -37.92 -16.57 -6.81
CA TYR A 15 -36.74 -15.75 -6.55
C TYR A 15 -36.23 -15.92 -5.12
N ALA A 16 -37.12 -15.87 -4.13
CA ALA A 16 -36.78 -16.05 -2.72
C ALA A 16 -36.14 -17.42 -2.45
N GLN A 17 -36.64 -18.48 -3.10
CA GLN A 17 -36.04 -19.81 -3.01
C GLN A 17 -34.64 -19.87 -3.62
N ALA A 18 -34.42 -19.20 -4.75
CA ALA A 18 -33.13 -19.21 -5.44
C ALA A 18 -32.04 -18.46 -4.68
N ILE A 19 -32.35 -17.32 -4.04
CA ILE A 19 -31.38 -16.57 -3.23
C ILE A 19 -31.06 -17.27 -1.91
N ALA A 20 -32.01 -18.04 -1.37
CA ALA A 20 -31.86 -18.82 -0.15
C ALA A 20 -31.23 -20.20 -0.38
N ALA A 21 -31.07 -20.62 -1.64
CA ALA A 21 -30.41 -21.88 -1.97
C ALA A 21 -28.97 -21.86 -1.46
N THR A 22 -28.59 -22.93 -0.77
CA THR A 22 -27.20 -23.20 -0.42
C THR A 22 -26.41 -23.47 -1.68
N LEU A 23 -25.17 -22.99 -1.71
CA LEU A 23 -24.24 -23.30 -2.79
C LEU A 23 -24.02 -24.82 -2.88
N SER A 24 -23.84 -25.31 -4.10
CA SER A 24 -23.49 -26.71 -4.34
C SER A 24 -22.17 -27.10 -3.66
N ASP A 25 -22.00 -28.41 -3.43
CA ASP A 25 -20.77 -28.98 -2.87
C ASP A 25 -19.53 -28.73 -3.76
N SER A 26 -19.72 -28.44 -5.05
CA SER A 26 -18.65 -28.01 -5.95
C SER A 26 -18.34 -26.53 -5.84
N CYS A 27 -19.36 -25.68 -5.68
CA CYS A 27 -19.19 -24.23 -5.66
C CYS A 27 -18.66 -23.72 -4.30
N ALA A 28 -19.21 -24.19 -3.17
CA ALA A 28 -18.82 -23.68 -1.85
C ALA A 28 -17.30 -23.78 -1.57
N PRO A 29 -16.62 -24.91 -1.85
CA PRO A 29 -15.17 -25.02 -1.68
C PRO A 29 -14.38 -24.15 -2.65
N ALA A 30 -14.87 -24.00 -3.89
CA ALA A 30 -14.23 -23.18 -4.91
C ALA A 30 -14.19 -21.69 -4.48
N LEU A 31 -15.26 -21.25 -3.81
CA LEU A 31 -15.37 -19.91 -3.23
C LEU A 31 -14.73 -19.79 -1.83
N ARG A 32 -14.29 -20.91 -1.23
CA ARG A 32 -13.84 -20.99 0.18
C ARG A 32 -14.86 -20.42 1.17
N THR A 33 -16.14 -20.62 0.88
CA THR A 33 -17.23 -20.24 1.78
C THR A 33 -17.68 -21.46 2.59
N PRO A 34 -18.31 -21.26 3.76
CA PRO A 34 -18.94 -22.36 4.48
C PRO A 34 -19.98 -23.06 3.57
N TYR A 35 -20.15 -24.38 3.70
CA TYR A 35 -21.19 -25.12 2.96
C TYR A 35 -22.62 -24.62 3.25
N SER A 36 -22.82 -23.90 4.35
CA SER A 36 -24.08 -23.24 4.68
C SER A 36 -24.25 -21.88 4.01
N ALA A 37 -23.27 -21.40 3.24
CA ALA A 37 -23.38 -20.15 2.52
C ALA A 37 -24.46 -20.26 1.45
N THR A 38 -25.30 -19.24 1.39
CA THR A 38 -26.33 -19.11 0.36
C THR A 38 -25.79 -18.27 -0.78
N PHE A 39 -26.44 -18.39 -1.94
CA PHE A 39 -26.13 -17.52 -3.07
C PHE A 39 -26.24 -16.04 -2.68
N SER A 40 -27.25 -15.66 -1.88
CA SER A 40 -27.42 -14.29 -1.39
C SER A 40 -26.29 -13.77 -0.52
N SER A 41 -25.76 -14.60 0.39
CA SER A 41 -24.67 -14.19 1.28
C SER A 41 -23.40 -13.91 0.51
N VAL A 42 -23.13 -14.68 -0.56
CA VAL A 42 -21.98 -14.43 -1.42
C VAL A 42 -22.20 -13.19 -2.27
N LEU A 43 -23.39 -13.03 -2.89
CA LEU A 43 -23.72 -11.83 -3.67
C LEU A 43 -23.59 -10.52 -2.90
N ALA A 44 -23.88 -10.56 -1.60
CA ALA A 44 -23.79 -9.40 -0.72
C ALA A 44 -22.34 -8.97 -0.46
N GLU A 45 -21.36 -9.85 -0.65
CA GLU A 45 -19.94 -9.50 -0.53
C GLU A 45 -19.49 -8.68 -1.75
N GLU A 46 -18.85 -7.55 -1.52
CA GLU A 46 -18.29 -6.72 -2.58
C GLU A 46 -17.25 -7.52 -3.38
N GLY A 47 -17.38 -7.52 -4.72
CA GLY A 47 -16.46 -8.26 -5.61
C GLY A 47 -16.82 -9.75 -5.83
N SER A 48 -17.86 -10.27 -5.19
CA SER A 48 -18.31 -11.66 -5.32
C SER A 48 -18.76 -12.09 -6.73
N HIS A 49 -19.09 -11.11 -7.58
CA HIS A 49 -19.50 -11.36 -8.96
C HIS A 49 -18.42 -12.08 -9.77
N PHE A 50 -17.14 -11.84 -9.45
CA PHE A 50 -16.02 -12.51 -10.07
C PHE A 50 -15.89 -13.94 -9.56
N THR A 51 -15.91 -14.13 -8.24
CA THR A 51 -15.71 -15.45 -7.64
C THR A 51 -16.82 -16.43 -8.06
N LEU A 52 -18.06 -15.96 -8.23
CA LEU A 52 -19.18 -16.79 -8.69
C LEU A 52 -19.08 -17.25 -10.16
N CYS A 53 -18.28 -16.59 -11.01
CA CYS A 53 -18.05 -17.01 -12.41
C CYS A 53 -17.02 -18.16 -12.54
N GLN A 54 -16.93 -19.07 -11.56
CA GLN A 54 -16.08 -20.25 -11.64
C GLN A 54 -16.81 -21.45 -12.26
N PRO A 55 -16.11 -22.34 -13.00
CA PRO A 55 -16.73 -23.54 -13.59
C PRO A 55 -17.49 -24.40 -12.57
N ALA A 56 -16.94 -24.50 -11.35
CA ALA A 56 -17.53 -25.26 -10.25
C ALA A 56 -18.88 -24.68 -9.75
N CYS A 57 -19.17 -23.42 -10.07
CA CYS A 57 -20.41 -22.71 -9.73
C CYS A 57 -21.38 -22.58 -10.90
N SER A 58 -21.08 -23.19 -12.05
CA SER A 58 -21.90 -23.06 -13.28
C SER A 58 -23.35 -23.53 -13.09
N GLU A 59 -23.56 -24.59 -12.31
CA GLU A 59 -24.90 -25.10 -12.01
C GLU A 59 -25.68 -24.16 -11.08
N ASP A 60 -25.06 -23.69 -10.00
CA ASP A 60 -25.66 -22.71 -9.08
C ASP A 60 -26.03 -21.42 -9.81
N LEU A 61 -25.13 -20.92 -10.65
CA LEU A 61 -25.34 -19.71 -11.44
C LEU A 61 -26.46 -19.89 -12.48
N ALA A 62 -26.53 -21.06 -13.12
CA ALA A 62 -27.62 -21.39 -14.04
C ALA A 62 -28.96 -21.47 -13.31
N ASN A 63 -29.00 -22.08 -12.12
CA ASN A 63 -30.20 -22.18 -11.29
C ASN A 63 -30.66 -20.80 -10.80
N TYR A 64 -29.74 -19.95 -10.35
CA TYR A 64 -30.02 -18.56 -10.01
C TYR A 64 -30.58 -17.80 -11.21
N THR A 65 -29.90 -17.86 -12.35
CA THR A 65 -30.27 -17.15 -13.59
C THR A 65 -31.67 -17.52 -14.10
N ARG A 66 -32.06 -18.80 -13.99
CA ARG A 66 -33.41 -19.26 -14.37
C ARG A 66 -34.50 -18.77 -13.41
N SER A 67 -34.13 -18.48 -12.16
CA SER A 67 -35.07 -18.18 -11.09
C SER A 67 -35.27 -16.69 -10.85
N VAL A 68 -34.43 -15.82 -11.42
CA VAL A 68 -34.63 -14.36 -11.38
C VAL A 68 -35.72 -13.98 -12.39
N PRO A 69 -36.89 -13.49 -11.93
CA PRO A 69 -37.96 -13.08 -12.82
C PRO A 69 -37.63 -11.73 -13.49
N SER A 70 -38.25 -11.47 -14.64
CA SER A 70 -38.16 -10.18 -15.33
C SER A 70 -39.35 -9.30 -14.96
N CYS A 71 -39.27 -8.60 -13.83
CA CYS A 71 -40.32 -7.70 -13.31
C CYS A 71 -39.71 -6.57 -12.45
N ASP A 72 -40.50 -5.53 -12.14
CA ASP A 72 -39.98 -4.25 -11.60
C ASP A 72 -39.38 -4.36 -10.19
N GLU A 73 -39.94 -5.22 -9.34
CA GLU A 73 -39.55 -5.34 -7.92
C GLU A 73 -38.17 -5.97 -7.72
N VAL A 74 -37.63 -6.65 -8.73
CA VAL A 74 -36.32 -7.31 -8.69
C VAL A 74 -35.26 -6.55 -9.49
N SER A 75 -35.43 -5.25 -9.71
CA SER A 75 -34.48 -4.41 -10.46
C SER A 75 -33.03 -4.56 -10.03
N ALA A 76 -32.74 -4.68 -8.73
CA ALA A 76 -31.39 -4.96 -8.21
C ALA A 76 -30.88 -6.36 -8.60
N ALA A 77 -31.74 -7.38 -8.56
CA ALA A 77 -31.38 -8.73 -8.98
C ALA A 77 -31.17 -8.83 -10.49
N VAL A 78 -31.97 -8.10 -11.27
CA VAL A 78 -31.82 -7.98 -12.73
C VAL A 78 -30.54 -7.23 -13.08
N ALA A 79 -30.18 -6.20 -12.31
CA ALA A 79 -28.90 -5.52 -12.46
C ALA A 79 -27.73 -6.47 -12.18
N ASN A 80 -27.77 -7.20 -11.06
CA ASN A 80 -26.75 -8.22 -10.73
C ASN A 80 -26.69 -9.31 -11.80
N LEU A 81 -27.84 -9.78 -12.31
CA LEU A 81 -27.89 -10.77 -13.39
C LEU A 81 -27.31 -10.24 -14.70
N THR A 82 -27.56 -8.97 -15.02
CA THR A 82 -26.98 -8.31 -16.18
C THR A 82 -25.47 -8.23 -16.03
N SER A 83 -24.97 -7.88 -14.84
CA SER A 83 -23.55 -7.96 -14.52
C SER A 83 -23.02 -9.38 -14.69
N PHE A 84 -23.65 -10.41 -14.13
CA PHE A 84 -23.23 -11.81 -14.31
C PHE A 84 -23.21 -12.26 -15.76
N ARG A 85 -24.23 -11.92 -16.55
CA ARG A 85 -24.26 -12.26 -17.97
C ARG A 85 -23.13 -11.58 -18.72
N SER A 86 -22.93 -10.30 -18.44
CA SER A 86 -21.83 -9.55 -19.04
C SER A 86 -20.47 -10.11 -18.67
N PHE A 87 -20.28 -10.62 -17.44
CA PHE A 87 -18.99 -11.11 -16.93
C PHE A 87 -18.74 -12.59 -17.23
N CYS A 88 -19.70 -13.48 -16.98
CA CYS A 88 -19.50 -14.91 -17.12
C CYS A 88 -19.74 -15.41 -18.57
N TYR A 89 -20.57 -14.72 -19.37
CA TYR A 89 -21.01 -15.23 -20.68
C TYR A 89 -20.60 -14.36 -21.88
N ASP A 90 -20.70 -13.02 -21.78
CA ASP A 90 -20.42 -12.13 -22.92
C ASP A 90 -18.94 -11.76 -23.07
N VAL A 91 -18.14 -11.88 -22.00
CA VAL A 91 -16.68 -11.88 -22.15
C VAL A 91 -16.31 -13.26 -22.67
N THR A 92 -15.86 -13.33 -23.93
CA THR A 92 -15.20 -14.52 -24.50
C THR A 92 -14.30 -15.15 -23.45
N HIS A 93 -14.65 -16.38 -23.06
CA HIS A 93 -14.36 -17.05 -21.80
C HIS A 93 -12.91 -16.94 -21.28
N PRO A 94 -12.69 -16.36 -20.09
CA PRO A 94 -11.43 -16.57 -19.38
C PRO A 94 -11.34 -17.94 -18.69
N THR A 95 -12.48 -18.59 -18.35
CA THR A 95 -12.44 -19.72 -17.40
C THR A 95 -13.45 -20.85 -17.57
N MET A 96 -14.52 -20.75 -18.38
CA MET A 96 -15.52 -21.85 -18.42
C MET A 96 -15.00 -23.18 -18.97
N ASP A 97 -13.89 -23.18 -19.73
CA ASP A 97 -13.31 -24.40 -20.31
C ASP A 97 -12.13 -24.99 -19.50
N GLY A 98 -11.78 -24.41 -18.35
CA GLY A 98 -10.63 -24.87 -17.55
C GLY A 98 -9.26 -24.74 -18.24
N GLY A 99 -9.18 -24.01 -19.35
CA GLY A 99 -7.94 -23.69 -20.06
C GLY A 99 -7.07 -22.67 -19.33
N ALA A 100 -5.78 -22.61 -19.67
CA ALA A 100 -4.88 -21.60 -19.15
C ALA A 100 -5.29 -20.19 -19.63
N CYS A 101 -5.34 -19.21 -18.71
CA CYS A 101 -5.64 -17.82 -19.06
C CYS A 101 -4.71 -17.31 -20.17
N THR A 102 -5.28 -16.70 -21.20
CA THR A 102 -4.52 -16.09 -22.29
C THR A 102 -4.15 -14.63 -21.95
N SER A 103 -3.19 -14.06 -22.67
CA SER A 103 -2.78 -12.66 -22.48
C SER A 103 -3.90 -11.65 -22.79
N THR A 104 -4.92 -12.07 -23.54
CA THR A 104 -6.13 -11.28 -23.81
C THR A 104 -7.02 -11.19 -22.58
N ASP A 105 -7.10 -12.26 -21.79
CA ASP A 105 -7.87 -12.32 -20.53
C ASP A 105 -7.25 -11.39 -19.47
N ALA A 106 -5.93 -11.40 -19.37
CA ALA A 106 -5.15 -10.54 -18.49
C ALA A 106 -5.31 -9.03 -18.77
N HIS A 107 -5.62 -8.66 -20.03
CA HIS A 107 -5.73 -7.26 -20.41
C HIS A 107 -7.09 -6.65 -20.03
N ARG A 108 -8.15 -7.49 -19.95
CA ARG A 108 -9.52 -7.06 -19.67
C ARG A 108 -9.87 -7.19 -18.18
N ASP A 109 -9.27 -8.15 -17.48
CA ASP A 109 -9.34 -8.27 -16.01
C ASP A 109 -8.78 -7.02 -15.30
N ARG A 110 -7.73 -6.41 -15.87
CA ARG A 110 -7.14 -5.12 -15.45
C ARG A 110 -8.10 -3.92 -15.41
N LEU A 111 -9.22 -3.97 -16.13
CA LEU A 111 -10.18 -2.87 -16.20
C LEU A 111 -11.28 -2.98 -15.14
N VAL A 112 -11.48 -4.15 -14.52
CA VAL A 112 -12.70 -4.39 -13.71
C VAL A 112 -12.44 -5.09 -12.37
N ALA A 113 -11.46 -6.00 -12.26
CA ALA A 113 -11.12 -6.66 -11.00
C ALA A 113 -9.66 -6.37 -10.63
N GLY A 114 -9.42 -6.02 -9.37
CA GLY A 114 -8.06 -5.83 -8.89
C GLY A 114 -7.24 -7.12 -8.82
N LEU A 115 -5.94 -6.97 -8.54
CA LEU A 115 -4.94 -8.04 -8.47
C LEU A 115 -5.30 -9.23 -7.55
N GLU A 116 -6.16 -9.04 -6.54
CA GLU A 116 -6.65 -10.16 -5.74
C GLU A 116 -7.47 -11.15 -6.57
N GLY A 117 -8.25 -10.68 -7.55
CA GLY A 117 -8.95 -11.55 -8.51
C GLY A 117 -7.98 -12.45 -9.28
N LEU A 118 -6.85 -11.92 -9.74
CA LEU A 118 -5.86 -12.69 -10.51
C LEU A 118 -5.24 -13.86 -9.73
N GLN A 119 -5.13 -13.76 -8.41
CA GLN A 119 -4.60 -14.83 -7.55
C GLN A 119 -5.57 -16.03 -7.43
N TRP A 120 -6.87 -15.77 -7.62
CA TRP A 120 -7.92 -16.80 -7.68
C TRP A 120 -8.05 -17.46 -9.05
N TYR A 121 -7.63 -16.77 -10.11
CA TYR A 121 -7.87 -17.19 -11.51
C TYR A 121 -6.68 -17.93 -12.14
N CYS A 122 -5.44 -17.61 -11.76
CA CYS A 122 -4.27 -18.30 -12.29
C CYS A 122 -3.81 -19.44 -11.37
N GLY A 123 -4.41 -20.62 -11.57
CA GLY A 123 -4.01 -21.86 -10.88
C GLY A 123 -2.61 -22.37 -11.24
N SER A 124 -1.94 -21.81 -12.26
CA SER A 124 -0.59 -22.23 -12.66
C SER A 124 0.50 -21.20 -12.27
N PRO A 125 1.64 -21.64 -11.72
CA PRO A 125 2.80 -20.78 -11.43
C PRO A 125 3.30 -20.00 -12.66
N ALA A 126 3.22 -20.60 -13.85
CA ALA A 126 3.67 -19.98 -15.09
C ALA A 126 2.85 -18.74 -15.53
N CYS A 127 1.56 -18.68 -15.21
CA CYS A 127 0.76 -17.47 -15.44
C CYS A 127 1.20 -16.34 -14.48
N ARG A 128 1.49 -16.68 -13.22
CA ARG A 128 1.93 -15.75 -12.19
C ARG A 128 3.24 -15.05 -12.60
N ASP A 129 4.21 -15.82 -13.08
CA ASP A 129 5.54 -15.32 -13.42
C ASP A 129 5.55 -14.43 -14.68
N ASN A 130 4.62 -14.63 -15.62
CA ASN A 130 4.55 -13.89 -16.88
C ASN A 130 3.87 -12.51 -16.73
N MET A 131 3.04 -12.29 -15.70
CA MET A 131 2.44 -10.98 -15.42
C MET A 131 3.37 -10.05 -14.61
N THR A 132 4.29 -10.63 -13.84
CA THR A 132 5.27 -9.91 -12.98
C THR A 132 6.40 -9.22 -13.75
N ALA A 133 6.56 -9.46 -15.06
CA ALA A 133 7.74 -9.01 -15.80
C ALA A 133 7.55 -7.71 -16.61
N ARG A 134 6.45 -6.95 -16.42
CA ARG A 134 6.31 -5.64 -17.09
C ARG A 134 6.92 -4.52 -16.24
N PRO A 135 7.90 -3.77 -16.78
CA PRO A 135 8.44 -2.60 -16.10
C PRO A 135 7.32 -1.61 -15.75
N GLY A 136 7.27 -1.19 -14.48
CA GLY A 136 6.38 -0.12 -14.03
C GLY A 136 4.96 -0.55 -13.60
N VAL A 137 4.62 -1.84 -13.59
CA VAL A 137 3.34 -2.31 -13.00
C VAL A 137 3.57 -2.76 -11.56
N CYS A 138 2.73 -2.31 -10.63
CA CYS A 138 2.82 -2.74 -9.24
C CYS A 138 2.42 -4.21 -9.11
N THR A 139 3.23 -4.97 -8.39
CA THR A 139 3.01 -6.38 -8.09
C THR A 139 2.31 -6.53 -6.73
N THR A 140 1.81 -7.72 -6.43
CA THR A 140 1.31 -8.04 -5.08
C THR A 140 2.38 -7.86 -4.01
N ALA A 141 3.66 -8.10 -4.33
CA ALA A 141 4.75 -7.87 -3.40
C ALA A 141 4.90 -6.37 -3.07
N ASP A 142 4.78 -5.48 -4.07
CA ASP A 142 4.81 -4.03 -3.85
C ASP A 142 3.68 -3.56 -2.92
N ILE A 143 2.50 -4.17 -3.05
CA ILE A 143 1.35 -3.90 -2.18
C ILE A 143 1.62 -4.37 -0.75
N GLU A 144 2.18 -5.57 -0.60
CA GLU A 144 2.55 -6.13 0.71
C GLU A 144 3.58 -5.23 1.40
N THR A 145 4.59 -4.75 0.66
CA THR A 145 5.56 -3.75 1.12
C THR A 145 4.86 -2.49 1.63
N LEU A 146 3.91 -1.93 0.87
CA LEU A 146 3.14 -0.76 1.28
C LEU A 146 2.29 -1.02 2.54
N ARG A 147 1.66 -2.20 2.68
CA ARG A 147 0.92 -2.58 3.89
C ARG A 147 1.85 -2.71 5.10
N ASN A 148 3.02 -3.32 4.91
CA ASN A 148 4.02 -3.52 5.96
C ASN A 148 4.66 -2.20 6.42
N LEU A 149 4.67 -1.16 5.58
CA LEU A 149 5.12 0.17 5.96
C LEU A 149 4.34 0.74 7.16
N ALA A 150 3.02 0.51 7.21
CA ALA A 150 2.18 0.94 8.33
C ALA A 150 2.45 0.14 9.62
N ALA A 151 3.03 -1.05 9.51
CA ALA A 151 3.45 -1.88 10.65
C ALA A 151 4.93 -1.64 11.04
N HIS A 152 5.66 -0.80 10.30
CA HIS A 152 7.09 -0.62 10.50
C HIS A 152 7.39 0.01 11.87
N PRO A 153 8.37 -0.50 12.66
CA PRO A 153 8.66 0.02 14.00
C PRO A 153 9.01 1.52 14.05
N VAL A 154 9.53 2.05 12.94
CA VAL A 154 9.84 3.48 12.81
C VAL A 154 8.56 4.32 12.73
N TRP A 155 7.49 3.82 12.09
CA TRP A 155 6.17 4.46 12.10
C TRP A 155 5.61 4.53 13.52
N THR A 156 5.64 3.42 14.26
CA THR A 156 5.15 3.37 15.64
C THR A 156 5.83 4.40 16.54
N ARG A 157 7.15 4.58 16.39
CA ARG A 157 7.92 5.60 17.14
C ARG A 157 7.54 7.02 16.72
N CYS A 158 7.41 7.28 15.42
CA CYS A 158 6.96 8.57 14.89
C CYS A 158 5.55 8.93 15.39
N ALA A 159 4.58 8.04 15.22
CA ALA A 159 3.20 8.24 15.65
C ALA A 159 3.12 8.50 17.17
N SER A 160 3.86 7.72 17.96
CA SER A 160 3.94 7.93 19.42
C SER A 160 4.53 9.29 19.78
N ALA A 161 5.62 9.70 19.13
CA ALA A 161 6.26 10.99 19.39
C ALA A 161 5.38 12.20 19.04
N LEU A 162 4.44 12.02 18.10
CA LEU A 162 3.44 13.02 17.72
C LEU A 162 2.14 12.92 18.52
N ASN A 163 2.05 11.98 19.48
CA ASN A 163 0.83 11.65 20.23
C ASN A 163 -0.36 11.33 19.29
N MET A 164 -0.07 10.63 18.20
CA MET A 164 -1.06 10.18 17.22
C MET A 164 -1.48 8.74 17.47
N SER A 165 -2.71 8.41 17.11
CA SER A 165 -3.14 7.02 17.04
C SER A 165 -2.42 6.32 15.87
N LEU A 166 -2.01 5.07 16.08
CA LEU A 166 -1.38 4.24 15.04
C LEU A 166 -2.27 4.06 13.81
N TRP A 167 -3.59 4.19 14.00
CA TRP A 167 -4.62 4.06 12.98
C TRP A 167 -5.18 5.40 12.50
N SER A 168 -4.90 6.50 13.21
CA SER A 168 -5.33 7.82 12.77
C SER A 168 -4.47 8.23 11.59
N ASN A 169 -5.01 7.98 10.40
CA ASN A 169 -4.72 8.59 9.10
C ASN A 169 -3.39 9.34 9.08
N CYS A 170 -2.29 8.59 8.96
CA CYS A 170 -0.97 9.10 8.57
C CYS A 170 -1.10 10.15 7.45
N SER A 171 -2.04 9.91 6.54
CA SER A 171 -2.50 10.80 5.48
C SER A 171 -3.07 12.16 5.88
N ALA A 172 -3.89 12.26 6.94
CA ALA A 172 -4.42 13.54 7.41
C ALA A 172 -3.28 14.40 7.96
N PHE A 173 -2.31 13.75 8.60
CA PHE A 173 -1.11 14.39 9.12
C PHE A 173 -0.16 14.86 8.02
N LEU A 174 0.01 14.07 6.95
CA LEU A 174 0.87 14.43 5.82
C LEU A 174 0.24 15.46 4.87
N ARG A 175 -1.09 15.62 4.88
CA ARG A 175 -1.82 16.61 4.07
C ARG A 175 -1.89 17.99 4.73
N THR A 176 -1.70 18.07 6.04
CA THR A 176 -1.73 19.33 6.78
C THR A 176 -0.30 19.82 7.03
N ASP A 177 -0.13 21.10 7.32
CA ASP A 177 1.19 21.66 7.71
C ASP A 177 1.77 20.78 8.82
N MET A 178 2.87 20.09 8.53
CA MET A 178 3.51 19.23 9.52
C MET A 178 3.89 20.10 10.72
N PRO A 179 3.47 19.73 11.94
CA PRO A 179 3.84 20.49 13.12
C PRO A 179 5.36 20.51 13.23
N LEU A 180 5.93 21.65 13.64
CA LEU A 180 7.37 21.81 13.92
C LEU A 180 7.93 20.70 14.82
N ALA A 181 7.08 20.11 15.67
CA ALA A 181 7.42 18.96 16.49
C ALA A 181 7.92 17.76 15.66
N TRP A 182 7.41 17.56 14.44
CA TRP A 182 7.81 16.49 13.53
C TRP A 182 9.32 16.44 13.32
N CYS A 183 9.93 17.60 13.11
CA CYS A 183 11.36 17.76 12.87
C CYS A 183 12.23 17.43 14.08
N ALA A 184 11.65 17.48 15.29
CA ALA A 184 12.33 17.14 16.54
C ALA A 184 12.11 15.67 16.94
N THR A 185 11.44 14.85 16.11
CA THR A 185 11.09 13.46 16.42
C THR A 185 11.88 12.46 15.56
N THR A 186 11.52 11.16 15.63
CA THR A 186 12.02 10.10 14.73
C THR A 186 11.26 10.03 13.40
N CYS A 187 10.29 10.90 13.15
CA CYS A 187 9.53 10.90 11.90
C CYS A 187 10.36 11.22 10.63
N PRO A 188 11.40 12.06 10.68
CA PRO A 188 12.39 12.18 9.62
C PRO A 188 13.00 10.85 9.19
N GLU A 189 13.33 9.98 10.16
CA GLU A 189 13.84 8.64 9.87
C GLU A 189 12.80 7.78 9.18
N PHE A 190 11.52 7.85 9.59
CA PHE A 190 10.44 7.13 8.92
C PHE A 190 10.34 7.51 7.44
N HIS A 191 10.37 8.81 7.15
CA HIS A 191 10.29 9.29 5.78
C HIS A 191 11.51 8.86 4.95
N ALA A 192 12.72 8.91 5.53
CA ALA A 192 13.92 8.40 4.87
C ALA A 192 13.84 6.88 4.61
N THR A 193 13.37 6.08 5.58
CA THR A 193 13.15 4.64 5.41
C THR A 193 12.14 4.37 4.30
N MET A 194 11.01 5.07 4.32
CA MET A 194 9.99 4.96 3.28
C MET A 194 10.61 5.20 1.89
N LEU A 195 11.31 6.32 1.69
CA LEU A 195 11.93 6.67 0.41
C LEU A 195 13.06 5.72 -0.04
N THR A 196 13.75 5.07 0.90
CA THR A 196 14.95 4.26 0.61
C THR A 196 14.67 2.78 0.40
N THR A 197 13.77 2.17 1.20
CA THR A 197 13.60 0.71 1.20
C THR A 197 12.23 0.26 0.75
N GLU A 198 11.20 1.12 0.84
CA GLU A 198 9.81 0.67 0.76
C GLU A 198 8.97 1.37 -0.32
N VAL A 199 9.49 2.39 -1.03
CA VAL A 199 8.77 2.95 -2.18
C VAL A 199 8.89 1.97 -3.34
N PRO A 200 7.80 1.30 -3.74
CA PRO A 200 7.88 0.38 -4.85
C PRO A 200 8.24 1.16 -6.12
N GLN A 201 9.09 0.57 -6.96
CA GLN A 201 9.54 1.20 -8.22
C GLN A 201 8.47 1.15 -9.33
N CYS A 202 7.24 0.80 -8.97
CA CYS A 202 6.12 0.68 -9.88
C CYS A 202 5.35 1.99 -10.00
N ASN A 203 4.66 2.17 -11.12
CA ASN A 203 3.74 3.28 -11.30
C ASN A 203 2.49 3.02 -10.46
N LEU A 204 2.32 3.77 -9.37
CA LEU A 204 1.19 3.58 -8.44
C LEU A 204 -0.16 3.70 -9.15
N THR A 205 -0.30 4.50 -10.22
CA THR A 205 -1.56 4.57 -10.98
C THR A 205 -2.03 3.24 -11.55
N THR A 206 -1.13 2.24 -11.63
CA THR A 206 -1.46 0.87 -12.05
C THR A 206 -2.07 0.01 -10.94
N LEU A 207 -2.10 0.49 -9.69
CA LEU A 207 -2.74 -0.23 -8.59
C LEU A 207 -4.25 -0.32 -8.81
N PRO A 208 -4.87 -1.47 -8.47
CA PRO A 208 -6.31 -1.65 -8.51
C PRO A 208 -7.08 -0.57 -7.76
N THR A 209 -8.24 -0.18 -8.30
CA THR A 209 -9.07 0.89 -7.73
C THR A 209 -9.52 0.61 -6.29
N TYR A 210 -9.80 -0.66 -5.95
CA TYR A 210 -10.20 -1.05 -4.60
C TYR A 210 -9.07 -0.85 -3.58
N GLN A 211 -7.84 -1.26 -3.92
CA GLN A 211 -6.66 -1.02 -3.07
C GLN A 211 -6.29 0.46 -3.02
N ARG A 212 -6.58 1.19 -4.10
CA ARG A 212 -6.51 2.65 -4.10
C ARG A 212 -7.47 3.27 -3.10
N GLY A 213 -8.54 2.62 -2.67
CA GLY A 213 -9.42 3.09 -1.59
C GLY A 213 -8.76 2.96 -0.22
N GLU A 214 -8.22 1.77 0.09
CA GLU A 214 -7.50 1.51 1.34
C GLU A 214 -6.23 2.37 1.48
N LEU A 215 -5.52 2.56 0.38
CA LEU A 215 -4.27 3.33 0.29
C LEU A 215 -4.46 4.75 -0.22
N ALA A 216 -5.68 5.17 -0.59
CA ALA A 216 -6.00 6.54 -1.05
C ALA A 216 -5.30 7.61 -0.23
N PRO A 217 -5.27 7.49 1.11
CA PRO A 217 -4.70 8.54 1.92
C PRO A 217 -3.15 8.62 1.80
N PHE A 218 -2.48 7.52 1.43
CA PHE A 218 -1.03 7.44 1.21
C PHE A 218 -0.63 7.72 -0.24
N PHE A 219 -1.56 7.54 -1.17
CA PHE A 219 -1.28 7.53 -2.60
C PHE A 219 -0.72 8.85 -3.12
N ASP A 220 -1.31 9.97 -2.71
CA ASP A 220 -0.85 11.30 -3.13
C ASP A 220 0.59 11.54 -2.65
N MET A 221 0.90 11.19 -1.40
CA MET A 221 2.25 11.30 -0.85
C MET A 221 3.21 10.37 -1.60
N LEU A 222 2.88 9.08 -1.72
CA LEU A 222 3.74 8.09 -2.39
C LEU A 222 4.00 8.48 -3.85
N SER A 223 3.01 8.98 -4.56
CA SER A 223 3.17 9.46 -5.94
C SER A 223 4.05 10.70 -6.03
N THR A 224 3.92 11.64 -5.09
CA THR A 224 4.78 12.82 -5.00
C THR A 224 6.22 12.42 -4.66
N ALA A 225 6.39 11.54 -3.68
CA ALA A 225 7.66 10.96 -3.28
C ALA A 225 8.35 10.23 -4.44
N GLN A 226 7.60 9.42 -5.22
CA GLN A 226 8.13 8.76 -6.42
C GLN A 226 8.60 9.78 -7.47
N ALA A 227 7.84 10.86 -7.71
CA ALA A 227 8.23 11.91 -8.63
C ALA A 227 9.49 12.66 -8.18
N GLU A 228 9.61 12.95 -6.87
CA GLU A 228 10.80 13.58 -6.29
C GLU A 228 12.02 12.64 -6.34
N VAL A 229 11.86 11.36 -5.99
CA VAL A 229 12.93 10.36 -6.09
C VAL A 229 13.37 10.17 -7.53
N ALA A 230 12.45 10.15 -8.49
CA ALA A 230 12.77 10.03 -9.91
C ALA A 230 13.55 11.25 -10.45
N SER A 231 13.33 12.45 -9.89
CA SER A 231 13.97 13.69 -10.35
C SER A 231 15.27 14.03 -9.62
N LEU A 232 15.35 13.77 -8.31
CA LEU A 232 16.45 14.18 -7.43
C LEU A 232 17.28 13.00 -6.89
N GLY A 233 16.82 11.76 -7.10
CA GLY A 233 17.32 10.60 -6.38
C GLY A 233 16.87 10.59 -4.92
N VAL A 234 17.07 9.47 -4.23
CA VAL A 234 16.58 9.29 -2.85
C VAL A 234 17.19 10.29 -1.87
N VAL A 235 18.49 10.57 -1.99
CA VAL A 235 19.19 11.53 -1.13
C VAL A 235 18.67 12.95 -1.37
N GLY A 236 18.48 13.33 -2.63
CA GLY A 236 17.97 14.66 -2.99
C GLY A 236 16.51 14.86 -2.59
N ALA A 237 15.65 13.85 -2.79
CA ALA A 237 14.25 13.87 -2.34
C ALA A 237 14.15 13.99 -0.81
N THR A 238 14.97 13.21 -0.08
CA THR A 238 15.02 13.29 1.40
C THR A 238 15.44 14.69 1.85
N ALA A 239 16.49 15.26 1.26
CA ALA A 239 16.96 16.60 1.60
C ALA A 239 15.93 17.69 1.26
N ALA A 240 15.28 17.61 0.10
CA ALA A 240 14.22 18.54 -0.31
C ALA A 240 13.03 18.49 0.65
N TYR A 241 12.63 17.29 1.08
CA TYR A 241 11.58 17.10 2.06
C TYR A 241 11.96 17.68 3.43
N MET A 242 13.18 17.41 3.92
CA MET A 242 13.65 18.01 5.17
C MET A 242 13.69 19.53 5.08
N ALA A 243 14.19 20.10 3.98
CA ALA A 243 14.23 21.54 3.82
C ALA A 243 12.82 22.18 3.79
N LYS A 244 11.84 21.47 3.21
CA LYS A 244 10.45 21.94 3.10
C LYS A 244 9.71 21.91 4.43
N PHE A 245 9.83 20.83 5.19
CA PHE A 245 9.04 20.61 6.41
C PHE A 245 9.81 20.92 7.70
N CYS A 246 11.14 20.90 7.63
CA CYS A 246 12.06 21.17 8.73
C CYS A 246 13.04 22.27 8.35
N PRO A 247 12.56 23.52 8.19
CA PRO A 247 13.46 24.63 7.97
C PRO A 247 14.46 24.68 9.11
N GLU A 248 15.75 24.81 8.78
CA GLU A 248 16.78 25.04 9.79
C GLU A 248 16.33 26.24 10.66
N PRO A 249 16.47 26.16 11.99
CA PRO A 249 16.25 27.31 12.85
C PRO A 249 17.05 28.48 12.27
N PRO A 250 16.49 29.70 12.22
CA PRO A 250 17.21 30.84 11.68
C PRO A 250 18.56 30.91 12.40
N THR A 251 19.65 30.75 11.63
CA THR A 251 21.01 30.85 12.17
C THR A 251 21.05 32.11 13.00
N PRO A 252 21.39 32.04 14.30
CA PRO A 252 21.38 33.22 15.16
C PRO A 252 22.21 34.28 14.46
N THR A 253 21.54 35.36 14.04
CA THR A 253 22.23 36.46 13.37
C THR A 253 23.36 36.86 14.32
N PRO A 254 24.63 36.80 13.89
CA PRO A 254 25.74 37.10 14.78
C PRO A 254 25.46 38.48 15.35
N THR A 255 25.08 38.51 16.63
CA THR A 255 24.89 39.77 17.33
C THR A 255 26.27 40.38 17.29
N THR A 256 26.41 41.50 16.61
CA THR A 256 27.64 42.29 16.65
C THR A 256 27.79 42.73 18.10
N THR A 257 28.41 41.88 18.91
CA THR A 257 28.90 42.26 20.22
C THR A 257 29.89 43.36 19.92
N THR A 258 29.46 44.60 20.12
CA THR A 258 30.34 45.75 20.16
C THR A 258 31.27 45.46 21.32
N THR A 259 32.42 44.85 21.05
CA THR A 259 33.51 44.72 22.00
C THR A 259 33.80 46.15 22.45
N PRO A 260 33.58 46.52 23.73
CA PRO A 260 33.98 47.83 24.20
C PRO A 260 35.47 47.94 23.92
N THR A 261 35.85 48.92 23.10
CA THR A 261 37.24 49.20 22.79
C THR A 261 37.97 49.45 24.10
N THR A 262 38.75 48.48 24.55
CA THR A 262 39.64 48.66 25.68
C THR A 262 40.67 49.70 25.28
N THR A 263 40.65 50.84 25.97
CA THR A 263 41.71 51.84 25.91
C THR A 263 43.06 51.13 26.14
N PRO A 264 44.05 51.29 25.23
CA PRO A 264 45.31 50.58 25.35
C PRO A 264 46.02 50.99 26.64
N THR A 265 46.17 50.03 27.55
CA THR A 265 47.10 50.15 28.68
C THR A 265 48.49 49.80 28.16
N PRO A 266 49.52 50.63 28.40
CA PRO A 266 50.86 50.40 27.88
C PRO A 266 51.47 49.13 28.48
N THR A 267 51.82 48.17 27.62
CA THR A 267 52.45 46.92 28.00
C THR A 267 53.97 47.08 28.12
N THR A 268 54.50 46.81 29.31
CA THR A 268 55.93 46.58 29.56
C THR A 268 56.32 45.20 29.03
N PRO A 269 57.44 45.04 28.28
CA PRO A 269 57.83 43.76 27.71
C PRO A 269 58.25 42.77 28.82
N THR A 270 57.59 41.62 28.85
CA THR A 270 57.96 40.47 29.68
C THR A 270 58.90 39.56 28.88
N PRO A 271 60.04 39.10 29.43
CA PRO A 271 61.00 38.28 28.69
C PRO A 271 60.48 36.86 28.43
N THR A 272 60.74 36.40 27.20
CA THR A 272 60.44 35.08 26.66
C THR A 272 61.21 33.98 27.39
N PRO A 273 60.54 32.93 27.91
CA PRO A 273 61.24 31.74 28.38
C PRO A 273 61.61 30.83 27.20
N THR A 274 62.90 30.52 27.10
CA THR A 274 63.49 29.56 26.16
C THR A 274 63.16 28.13 26.58
N THR A 275 62.39 27.39 25.77
CA THR A 275 62.13 25.96 25.98
C THR A 275 63.29 25.12 25.43
N PRO A 276 63.87 24.18 26.21
CA PRO A 276 64.92 23.30 25.72
C PRO A 276 64.37 22.15 24.88
N SER A 277 65.11 21.85 23.81
CA SER A 277 64.99 20.70 22.93
C SER A 277 65.15 19.38 23.68
N SER A 278 64.34 18.37 23.34
CA SER A 278 64.61 16.97 23.68
C SER A 278 64.25 16.03 22.51
N PRO A 279 64.93 14.88 22.41
CA PRO A 279 65.23 14.18 21.16
C PRO A 279 64.26 13.01 20.85
N PRO A 280 64.41 12.32 19.69
CA PRO A 280 63.32 11.57 19.06
C PRO A 280 63.32 10.05 19.31
N PHE A 281 62.19 9.43 18.94
CA PHE A 281 61.90 8.00 18.69
C PHE A 281 61.60 7.05 19.86
N CYS A 282 60.44 6.39 19.78
CA CYS A 282 60.39 4.97 19.41
C CYS A 282 58.97 4.49 18.99
N ARG A 283 58.87 3.97 17.75
CA ARG A 283 57.75 3.15 17.25
C ARG A 283 57.79 1.77 17.93
N ARG A 284 56.62 1.23 18.31
CA ARG A 284 56.35 -0.22 18.25
C ARG A 284 54.86 -0.47 18.06
N ALA A 285 54.54 -1.18 16.97
CA ALA A 285 53.35 -1.98 16.82
C ALA A 285 53.67 -3.41 17.34
N CYS A 286 52.71 -4.06 18.01
CA CYS A 286 52.48 -5.51 17.99
C CYS A 286 51.22 -5.89 18.81
N HIS A 287 50.23 -6.41 18.09
CA HIS A 287 49.44 -7.63 18.32
C HIS A 287 48.84 -8.03 19.70
N VAL A 288 47.55 -8.39 19.61
CA VAL A 288 46.84 -9.59 20.16
C VAL A 288 46.61 -9.66 21.66
N GLY A 289 45.33 -9.80 22.04
CA GLY A 289 44.97 -10.36 23.34
C GLY A 289 43.48 -10.31 23.66
N ARG A 290 42.72 -11.31 23.18
CA ARG A 290 41.44 -11.74 23.79
C ARG A 290 41.64 -12.04 25.27
N SER A 291 40.69 -11.61 26.11
CA SER A 291 40.23 -12.22 27.37
C SER A 291 39.36 -11.20 28.08
N LEU A 292 38.35 -11.50 28.88
CA LEU A 292 37.57 -12.69 29.22
C LEU A 292 36.41 -12.09 30.02
N ALA A 293 35.22 -12.67 29.93
CA ALA A 293 34.13 -12.34 30.83
C ALA A 293 34.57 -12.51 32.30
N CYS A 294 34.08 -11.64 33.17
CA CYS A 294 33.85 -11.98 34.57
C CYS A 294 32.38 -11.65 34.89
N PRO A 295 31.67 -12.58 35.53
CA PRO A 295 30.29 -12.39 35.96
C PRO A 295 30.26 -11.65 37.30
N LEU A 296 29.24 -10.83 37.48
CA LEU A 296 28.48 -10.66 38.72
C LEU A 296 27.04 -10.30 38.34
#